data_AF-A0A561Q2I3-F1
#
_entry.id   AF-A0A561Q2I3-F1
#
_cell.length_a   1.000
_cell.length_b   1.000
_cell.length_c   1.000
_cell.angle_alpha   90.00
_cell.angle_beta   90.00
_cell.angle_gamma   90.00
#
_symmetry.space_group_name_H-M   'P 1'
#
loop_
_entity.id
_entity.type
_entity.pdbx_description
1 polymer ?
#
loop_
_entity_poly.entity_id
_entity_poly.type
_entity_poly.pdbx_seq_one_letter_code
_entity_poly.pdbx_strand_id
1 'polypeptide(L)'
;MKNLVLLIGNDINNISRGQSWKDLLGDIISFCHANDTVVLDEKKPFPLLYEEIFLTASKNHRIREKDLKSFIAIKAAEIKGNGIHSAIRALRPAHILTTNYEFTLEGITPLENTSIINEKFYSIFRKYSVNDINYWHIHGDCLNPMSINLGFEHYGGQLQLMRNYVVSGTVYTSKEVPKPSLLKRIHTRQVYFHSWIDLFFTEDIHIFGLSLDFVETDLWWLLTYRARQKFHHKNVPVPNKIYYYIPNDYVPSSKYKLDLLKANDVTVISLPAPDKATYYESIVQLLGAPSQIVYHGSIS
;
A
#
# COMPACT_ATOMS: atom_id res chain seq x y z
N MET A 1 -6.25 21.49 11.16
CA MET A 1 -5.36 20.37 11.48
C MET A 1 -4.91 19.75 10.17
N LYS A 2 -3.63 19.40 10.03
CA LYS A 2 -3.08 18.81 8.79
C LYS A 2 -3.61 17.37 8.71
N ASN A 3 -4.45 17.05 7.74
CA ASN A 3 -4.87 15.67 7.45
C ASN A 3 -3.68 14.93 6.81
N LEU A 4 -2.69 14.56 7.61
CA LEU A 4 -1.53 13.83 7.12
C LEU A 4 -1.96 12.42 6.72
N VAL A 5 -1.75 12.07 5.45
CA VAL A 5 -1.98 10.74 4.89
C VAL A 5 -0.66 10.13 4.44
N LEU A 6 -0.36 8.93 4.94
CA LEU A 6 0.86 8.19 4.62
C LEU A 6 0.51 6.92 3.87
N LEU A 7 1.32 6.54 2.87
CA LEU A 7 1.31 5.21 2.27
C LEU A 7 2.68 4.57 2.50
N ILE A 8 2.70 3.49 3.26
CA ILE A 8 3.93 2.93 3.81
C ILE A 8 4.08 1.48 3.38
N GLY A 9 5.19 1.15 2.74
CA GLY A 9 5.53 -0.22 2.38
C GLY A 9 6.50 -0.90 3.35
N ASN A 10 6.83 -2.15 3.04
CA ASN A 10 7.52 -3.06 3.97
C ASN A 10 8.99 -2.71 4.24
N ASP A 11 9.64 -1.83 3.47
CA ASP A 11 11.07 -1.60 3.66
C ASP A 11 11.43 -0.99 5.03
N ILE A 12 10.47 -0.34 5.70
CA ILE A 12 10.66 0.15 7.08
C ILE A 12 10.89 -0.99 8.10
N ASN A 13 10.46 -2.21 7.79
CA ASN A 13 10.69 -3.39 8.64
C ASN A 13 12.15 -3.86 8.57
N ASN A 14 12.84 -3.56 7.46
CA ASN A 14 14.21 -3.98 7.19
C ASN A 14 15.28 -3.13 7.92
N ILE A 15 14.88 -2.23 8.83
CA ILE A 15 15.81 -1.47 9.69
C ILE A 15 16.37 -2.38 10.79
N SER A 16 15.50 -3.22 11.36
CA SER A 16 15.89 -4.25 12.31
C SER A 16 16.36 -5.48 11.54
N ARG A 17 17.30 -6.26 12.09
CA ARG A 17 17.58 -7.61 11.57
C ARG A 17 16.32 -8.46 11.75
N GLY A 18 15.65 -8.79 10.65
CA GLY A 18 14.48 -9.65 10.58
C GLY A 18 14.62 -10.68 9.45
N GLN A 19 13.60 -11.51 9.24
CA GLN A 19 13.53 -12.39 8.07
C GLN A 19 13.54 -11.53 6.80
N SER A 20 14.51 -11.73 5.92
CA SER A 20 14.49 -11.07 4.62
C SER A 20 13.40 -11.67 3.75
N TRP A 21 12.90 -10.90 2.77
CA TRP A 21 11.94 -11.43 1.78
C TRP A 21 12.46 -12.66 1.02
N LYS A 22 13.79 -12.79 0.90
CA LYS A 22 14.46 -13.97 0.32
C LYS A 22 14.32 -15.19 1.23
N ASP A 23 14.41 -15.00 2.55
CA ASP A 23 14.23 -16.07 3.53
C ASP A 23 12.76 -16.54 3.53
N LEU A 24 11.80 -15.61 3.46
CA LEU A 24 10.38 -15.95 3.33
C LEU A 24 10.08 -16.73 2.05
N LEU A 25 10.71 -16.37 0.92
CA LEU A 25 10.59 -17.14 -0.33
C LEU A 25 11.14 -18.57 -0.17
N GLY A 26 12.29 -18.74 0.49
CA GLY A 26 12.83 -20.06 0.81
C GLY A 26 11.89 -20.88 1.69
N ASP A 27 11.32 -20.26 2.72
CA ASP A 27 10.33 -20.85 3.62
C ASP A 27 9.05 -21.26 2.88
N ILE A 28 8.55 -20.43 1.96
CA ILE A 28 7.38 -20.72 1.12
C ILE A 28 7.66 -21.92 0.20
N ILE A 29 8.80 -21.95 -0.48
CA ILE A 29 9.17 -23.07 -1.37
C ILE A 29 9.29 -24.36 -0.57
N SER A 30 9.92 -24.29 0.61
CA SER A 30 10.06 -25.42 1.52
C SER A 30 8.70 -25.94 1.98
N PHE A 31 7.81 -25.06 2.45
CA PHE A 31 6.44 -25.39 2.84
C PHE A 31 5.64 -26.03 1.70
N CYS A 32 5.84 -25.53 0.48
CA CYS A 32 5.18 -26.03 -0.73
C CYS A 32 5.81 -27.30 -1.31
N HIS A 33 6.89 -27.82 -0.72
CA HIS A 33 7.68 -28.94 -1.25
C HIS A 33 8.15 -28.72 -2.69
N ALA A 34 8.44 -27.46 -3.06
CA ALA A 34 8.73 -27.07 -4.44
C ALA A 34 10.23 -26.93 -4.75
N ASN A 35 11.12 -27.25 -3.79
CA ASN A 35 12.57 -27.01 -3.88
C ASN A 35 13.22 -27.62 -5.13
N ASP A 36 12.80 -28.81 -5.53
CA ASP A 36 13.39 -29.54 -6.66
C ASP A 36 12.77 -29.15 -8.02
N THR A 37 11.72 -28.33 -8.00
CA THR A 37 10.89 -28.02 -9.18
C THR A 37 10.88 -26.55 -9.55
N VAL A 38 11.04 -25.64 -8.59
CA VAL A 38 10.97 -24.20 -8.81
C VAL A 38 12.34 -23.59 -8.59
N VAL A 39 12.87 -22.97 -9.63
CA VAL A 39 14.12 -22.22 -9.57
C VAL A 39 13.80 -20.75 -9.29
N LEU A 40 14.40 -20.23 -8.21
CA LEU A 40 14.41 -18.80 -7.90
C LEU A 40 15.32 -18.07 -8.89
N ASP A 41 14.77 -17.08 -9.60
CA ASP A 41 15.50 -16.23 -10.53
C ASP A 41 14.94 -14.80 -10.44
N GLU A 42 15.80 -13.80 -10.37
CA GLU A 42 15.43 -12.39 -10.29
C GLU A 42 14.64 -11.89 -11.51
N LYS A 43 14.74 -12.60 -12.64
CA LYS A 43 13.96 -12.31 -13.86
C LYS A 43 12.51 -12.73 -13.75
N LYS A 44 12.15 -13.60 -12.79
CA LYS A 44 10.76 -13.99 -12.55
C LYS A 44 10.11 -12.93 -11.67
N PRO A 45 9.13 -12.16 -12.18
CA PRO A 45 8.43 -11.19 -11.35
C PRO A 45 7.70 -11.95 -10.23
N PHE A 46 7.82 -11.41 -9.01
CA PHE A 46 7.36 -12.08 -7.80
C PHE A 46 5.92 -12.63 -7.89
N PRO A 47 4.93 -11.88 -8.43
CA PRO A 47 3.57 -12.42 -8.48
C PRO A 47 3.43 -13.66 -9.36
N LEU A 48 4.20 -13.79 -10.44
CA LEU A 48 4.20 -15.00 -11.27
C LEU A 48 5.01 -16.14 -10.63
N LEU A 49 6.07 -15.81 -9.88
CA LEU A 49 6.79 -16.81 -9.09
C LEU A 49 5.88 -17.40 -8.00
N TYR A 50 5.06 -16.59 -7.35
CA TYR A 50 4.03 -17.07 -6.42
C TYR A 50 3.08 -18.06 -7.11
N GLU A 51 2.57 -17.72 -8.32
CA GLU A 51 1.71 -18.63 -9.08
C GLU A 51 2.45 -19.94 -9.44
N GLU A 52 3.71 -19.86 -9.86
CA GLU A 52 4.51 -21.04 -10.20
C GLU A 52 4.67 -21.97 -9.00
N ILE A 53 5.03 -21.43 -7.83
CA ILE A 53 5.16 -22.21 -6.59
C ILE A 53 3.83 -22.85 -6.22
N PHE A 54 2.76 -22.05 -6.17
CA PHE A 54 1.46 -22.52 -5.74
C PHE A 54 0.86 -23.58 -6.69
N LEU A 55 0.88 -23.34 -8.00
CA LEU A 55 0.34 -24.28 -8.99
C LEU A 55 1.12 -25.59 -9.02
N THR A 56 2.45 -25.53 -8.86
CA THR A 56 3.31 -26.72 -8.78
C THR A 56 2.97 -27.53 -7.53
N ALA A 57 2.87 -26.88 -6.37
CA ALA A 57 2.53 -27.53 -5.11
C ALA A 57 1.10 -28.08 -5.09
N SER A 58 0.15 -27.36 -5.68
CA SER A 58 -1.25 -27.78 -5.82
C SER A 58 -1.35 -29.04 -6.68
N LYS A 59 -0.64 -29.08 -7.82
CA LYS A 59 -0.62 -30.23 -8.72
C LYS A 59 0.05 -31.46 -8.10
N ASN A 60 1.21 -31.29 -7.47
CA ASN A 60 2.05 -32.40 -7.03
C ASN A 60 1.75 -32.86 -5.60
N HIS A 61 1.34 -31.94 -4.73
CA HIS A 61 1.18 -32.16 -3.29
C HIS A 61 -0.21 -31.80 -2.76
N ARG A 62 -1.14 -31.37 -3.63
CA ARG A 62 -2.52 -30.98 -3.26
C ARG A 62 -2.59 -29.89 -2.19
N ILE A 63 -1.57 -29.03 -2.13
CA ILE A 63 -1.58 -27.85 -1.25
C ILE A 63 -2.72 -26.93 -1.66
N ARG A 64 -3.57 -26.55 -0.70
CA ARG A 64 -4.61 -25.54 -0.93
C ARG A 64 -4.04 -24.17 -0.68
N GLU A 65 -4.49 -23.18 -1.45
CA GLU A 65 -4.00 -21.81 -1.31
C GLU A 65 -4.25 -21.25 0.10
N LYS A 66 -5.37 -21.61 0.73
CA LYS A 66 -5.66 -21.24 2.11
C LYS A 66 -4.55 -21.66 3.07
N ASP A 67 -3.96 -22.84 2.88
CA ASP A 67 -2.92 -23.36 3.76
C ASP A 67 -1.62 -22.56 3.56
N LEU A 68 -1.24 -22.30 2.30
CA LEU A 68 -0.09 -21.45 1.95
C LEU A 68 -0.27 -20.02 2.49
N LYS A 69 -1.40 -19.37 2.24
CA LYS A 69 -1.65 -18.02 2.75
C LYS A 69 -1.67 -17.96 4.27
N SER A 70 -2.18 -19.00 4.95
CA SER A 70 -2.14 -19.08 6.42
C SER A 70 -0.71 -19.20 6.94
N PHE A 71 0.14 -19.98 6.27
CA PHE A 71 1.57 -20.04 6.59
C PHE A 71 2.25 -18.68 6.44
N ILE A 72 2.01 -17.98 5.33
CA ILE A 72 2.56 -16.64 5.08
C ILE A 72 2.06 -15.65 6.13
N ALA A 73 0.79 -15.71 6.50
CA ALA A 73 0.22 -14.86 7.54
C ALA A 73 0.91 -15.04 8.90
N ILE A 74 1.20 -16.29 9.29
CA ILE A 74 1.94 -16.60 10.52
C ILE A 74 3.33 -15.96 10.47
N LYS A 75 4.05 -16.13 9.36
CA LYS A 75 5.39 -15.53 9.17
C LYS A 75 5.37 -14.01 9.22
N ALA A 76 4.38 -13.39 8.57
CA ALA A 76 4.20 -11.94 8.64
C ALA A 76 3.93 -11.46 10.07
N ALA A 77 3.10 -12.18 10.83
CA ALA A 77 2.80 -11.82 12.23
C ALA A 77 4.02 -11.89 13.18
N GLU A 78 5.11 -12.57 12.79
CA GLU A 78 6.35 -12.61 13.55
C GLU A 78 7.16 -11.31 13.45
N ILE A 79 6.92 -10.49 12.41
CA ILE A 79 7.63 -9.23 12.18
C ILE A 79 7.46 -8.30 13.38
N LYS A 80 8.58 -7.73 13.83
CA LYS A 80 8.63 -6.84 15.00
C LYS A 80 8.83 -5.40 14.57
N GLY A 81 8.05 -4.51 15.19
CA GLY A 81 8.20 -3.08 15.02
C GLY A 81 9.54 -2.56 15.54
N ASN A 82 9.87 -1.35 15.13
CA ASN A 82 11.10 -0.63 15.51
C ASN A 82 10.79 0.84 15.82
N GLY A 83 11.83 1.62 16.15
CA GLY A 83 11.68 3.03 16.54
C GLY A 83 10.95 3.90 15.51
N ILE A 84 11.10 3.62 14.21
CA ILE A 84 10.42 4.37 13.13
C ILE A 84 8.91 4.18 13.19
N HIS A 85 8.41 2.99 13.51
CA HIS A 85 6.97 2.76 13.63
C HIS A 85 6.36 3.64 14.73
N SER A 86 7.04 3.74 15.87
CA SER A 86 6.63 4.63 16.96
C SER A 86 6.73 6.10 16.56
N ALA A 87 7.78 6.49 15.84
CA ALA A 87 7.96 7.86 15.36
C ALA A 87 6.88 8.27 14.34
N ILE A 88 6.48 7.37 13.44
CA ILE A 88 5.36 7.57 12.51
C ILE A 88 4.05 7.79 13.26
N ARG A 89 3.74 6.97 14.28
CA ARG A 89 2.55 7.16 15.11
C ARG A 89 2.56 8.49 15.85
N ALA A 90 3.72 8.94 16.31
CA ALA A 90 3.87 10.21 17.01
C ALA A 90 3.53 11.43 16.12
N LEU A 91 3.59 11.30 14.79
CA LEU A 91 3.11 12.34 13.86
C LEU A 91 1.58 12.53 13.90
N ARG A 92 0.84 11.57 14.49
CA ARG A 92 -0.62 11.52 14.53
C ARG A 92 -1.27 11.72 13.15
N PRO A 93 -0.89 10.93 12.12
CA PRO A 93 -1.55 11.00 10.82
C PRO A 93 -3.03 10.63 10.93
N ALA A 94 -3.87 11.23 10.10
CA ALA A 94 -5.29 10.85 10.04
C ALA A 94 -5.47 9.45 9.42
N HIS A 95 -4.61 9.13 8.44
CA HIS A 95 -4.64 7.88 7.71
C HIS A 95 -3.24 7.34 7.44
N ILE A 96 -3.07 6.03 7.65
CA ILE A 96 -1.91 5.25 7.18
C ILE A 96 -2.45 4.16 6.26
N LEU A 97 -2.01 4.15 5.01
CA LEU A 97 -2.23 3.05 4.08
C LEU A 97 -0.97 2.20 4.08
N THR A 98 -1.11 0.89 3.96
CA THR A 98 0.05 0.00 3.92
C THR A 98 -0.20 -1.25 3.08
N THR A 99 0.86 -1.68 2.40
CA THR A 99 0.92 -2.97 1.72
C THR A 99 1.43 -4.09 2.63
N ASN A 100 1.78 -3.75 3.88
CA ASN A 100 2.23 -4.68 4.90
C ASN A 100 1.08 -5.51 5.44
N TYR A 101 1.38 -6.73 5.87
CA TYR A 101 0.37 -7.67 6.37
C TYR A 101 0.29 -7.68 7.90
N GLU A 102 1.37 -7.33 8.57
CA GLU A 102 1.51 -7.24 10.01
C GLU A 102 1.03 -5.90 10.58
N PHE A 103 0.86 -5.84 11.91
CA PHE A 103 0.29 -4.68 12.61
C PHE A 103 1.33 -3.82 13.35
N THR A 104 2.54 -3.72 12.83
CA THR A 104 3.64 -2.97 13.48
C THR A 104 3.43 -1.45 13.40
N LEU A 105 2.71 -0.95 12.39
CA LEU A 105 2.37 0.46 12.20
C LEU A 105 1.33 0.93 13.23
N GLU A 106 0.39 0.08 13.58
CA GLU A 106 -0.61 0.22 14.64
C GLU A 106 0.07 0.18 16.01
N GLY A 107 1.13 -0.63 16.12
CA GLY A 107 1.84 -0.89 17.38
C GLY A 107 1.13 -1.90 18.29
N ILE A 108 -0.07 -2.33 17.90
CA ILE A 108 -0.87 -3.38 18.54
C ILE A 108 -1.63 -4.13 17.46
N THR A 109 -1.90 -5.42 17.68
CA THR A 109 -2.84 -6.16 16.83
C THR A 109 -4.27 -5.71 17.17
N PRO A 110 -5.04 -5.17 16.21
CA PRO A 110 -6.42 -4.74 16.44
C PRO A 110 -7.30 -5.91 16.87
N LEU A 111 -8.16 -5.67 17.87
CA LEU A 111 -9.13 -6.68 18.34
C LEU A 111 -10.40 -6.70 17.49
N GLU A 112 -10.76 -5.57 16.88
CA GLU A 112 -11.98 -5.39 16.12
C GLU A 112 -11.68 -4.85 14.73
N ASN A 113 -12.39 -5.36 13.74
CA ASN A 113 -12.36 -4.83 12.37
C ASN A 113 -13.29 -3.61 12.29
N THR A 114 -12.75 -2.43 11.98
CA THR A 114 -13.51 -1.17 11.88
C THR A 114 -13.85 -0.78 10.43
N SER A 115 -13.74 -1.73 9.51
CA SER A 115 -14.17 -1.59 8.12
C SER A 115 -15.69 -1.47 8.02
N ILE A 116 -16.17 -0.73 7.03
CA ILE A 116 -17.62 -0.63 6.75
C ILE A 116 -18.22 -1.97 6.28
N ILE A 117 -17.38 -2.86 5.74
CA ILE A 117 -17.74 -4.23 5.37
C ILE A 117 -16.59 -5.17 5.62
N ASN A 118 -16.91 -6.44 5.88
CA ASN A 118 -15.91 -7.49 5.98
C ASN A 118 -15.58 -8.06 4.59
N GLU A 119 -14.40 -7.71 4.07
CA GLU A 119 -13.92 -8.23 2.79
C GLU A 119 -13.13 -9.52 2.99
N LYS A 120 -13.33 -10.51 2.12
CA LYS A 120 -12.65 -11.81 2.26
C LYS A 120 -11.31 -11.89 1.52
N PHE A 121 -11.22 -11.28 0.34
CA PHE A 121 -10.10 -11.48 -0.61
C PHE A 121 -9.39 -10.20 -1.00
N TYR A 122 -10.14 -9.13 -1.26
CA TYR A 122 -9.63 -7.91 -1.86
C TYR A 122 -9.94 -6.74 -0.94
N SER A 123 -9.00 -5.82 -0.78
CA SER A 123 -9.06 -4.78 0.24
C SER A 123 -9.38 -3.43 -0.40
N ILE A 124 -10.67 -3.10 -0.47
CA ILE A 124 -11.18 -1.78 -0.88
C ILE A 124 -11.55 -0.95 0.34
N PHE A 125 -12.05 -1.60 1.39
CA PHE A 125 -12.58 -0.98 2.60
C PHE A 125 -11.90 -1.46 3.88
N ARG A 126 -11.02 -2.47 3.80
CA ARG A 126 -10.27 -3.02 4.93
C ARG A 126 -9.54 -1.92 5.72
N LYS A 127 -9.98 -1.72 6.96
CA LYS A 127 -9.53 -0.67 7.86
C LYS A 127 -9.54 -1.13 9.33
N TYR A 128 -8.57 -0.65 10.08
CA TYR A 128 -8.54 -0.68 11.55
C TYR A 128 -8.36 0.74 12.08
N SER A 129 -9.08 1.09 13.15
CA SER A 129 -8.99 2.41 13.77
C SER A 129 -8.38 2.25 15.15
N VAL A 130 -7.19 2.82 15.36
CA VAL A 130 -6.43 2.72 16.61
C VAL A 130 -5.94 4.11 16.99
N ASN A 131 -6.27 4.57 18.20
CA ASN A 131 -5.85 5.87 18.74
C ASN A 131 -6.12 7.05 17.76
N ASP A 132 -7.32 7.11 17.20
CA ASP A 132 -7.78 8.11 16.21
C ASP A 132 -7.04 8.09 14.85
N ILE A 133 -6.19 7.09 14.60
CA ILE A 133 -5.54 6.87 13.31
C ILE A 133 -6.28 5.74 12.58
N ASN A 134 -6.57 5.95 11.30
CA ASN A 134 -7.13 4.92 10.43
C ASN A 134 -6.04 4.21 9.64
N TYR A 135 -5.94 2.90 9.80
CA TYR A 135 -4.97 2.04 9.14
C TYR A 135 -5.66 1.22 8.06
N TRP A 136 -5.22 1.38 6.81
CA TRP A 136 -5.78 0.70 5.65
C TRP A 136 -4.77 -0.32 5.12
N HIS A 137 -5.06 -1.61 5.31
CA HIS A 137 -4.25 -2.69 4.77
C HIS A 137 -4.66 -2.98 3.32
N ILE A 138 -4.13 -2.20 2.40
CA ILE A 138 -4.61 -2.16 1.01
C ILE A 138 -4.32 -3.46 0.24
N HIS A 139 -3.37 -4.27 0.71
CA HIS A 139 -3.03 -5.59 0.15
C HIS A 139 -3.46 -6.76 1.06
N GLY A 140 -4.32 -6.52 2.06
CA GLY A 140 -4.75 -7.53 3.04
C GLY A 140 -3.88 -7.57 4.29
N ASP A 141 -4.23 -8.44 5.23
CA ASP A 141 -3.59 -8.53 6.55
C ASP A 141 -3.45 -9.97 7.06
N CYS A 142 -2.59 -10.19 8.05
CA CYS A 142 -2.29 -11.52 8.59
C CYS A 142 -3.41 -12.10 9.48
N LEU A 143 -4.37 -11.31 9.95
CA LEU A 143 -5.59 -11.85 10.61
C LEU A 143 -6.57 -12.43 9.60
N ASN A 144 -6.47 -12.03 8.34
CA ASN A 144 -7.33 -12.47 7.25
C ASN A 144 -6.48 -13.06 6.10
N PRO A 145 -5.90 -14.27 6.26
CA PRO A 145 -4.90 -14.79 5.34
C PRO A 145 -5.35 -14.81 3.87
N MET A 146 -6.62 -15.10 3.59
CA MET A 146 -7.13 -15.12 2.20
C MET A 146 -7.06 -13.76 1.50
N SER A 147 -6.98 -12.66 2.25
CA SER A 147 -6.85 -11.31 1.73
C SER A 147 -5.44 -10.93 1.28
N ILE A 148 -4.42 -11.72 1.65
CA ILE A 148 -3.03 -11.46 1.29
C ILE A 148 -2.88 -11.44 -0.24
N ASN A 149 -2.44 -10.30 -0.76
CA ASN A 149 -2.27 -10.04 -2.19
C ASN A 149 -0.80 -10.20 -2.61
N LEU A 150 -0.46 -11.36 -3.20
CA LEU A 150 0.91 -11.70 -3.61
C LEU A 150 1.01 -12.15 -5.08
N GLY A 151 -0.01 -12.87 -5.53
CA GLY A 151 -0.06 -13.55 -6.83
C GLY A 151 -0.60 -12.66 -7.94
N PHE A 152 -0.31 -13.03 -9.19
CA PHE A 152 -0.76 -12.29 -10.35
C PHE A 152 -2.29 -12.34 -10.50
N GLU A 153 -2.94 -13.46 -10.13
CA GLU A 153 -4.40 -13.57 -10.09
C GLU A 153 -4.99 -12.54 -9.12
N HIS A 154 -4.37 -12.40 -7.94
CA HIS A 154 -4.83 -11.51 -6.90
C HIS A 154 -4.78 -10.04 -7.32
N TYR A 155 -3.68 -9.60 -7.93
CA TYR A 155 -3.57 -8.24 -8.48
C TYR A 155 -4.65 -7.97 -9.54
N GLY A 156 -4.98 -8.95 -10.38
CA GLY A 156 -6.06 -8.85 -11.36
C GLY A 156 -7.43 -8.64 -10.70
N GLY A 157 -7.76 -9.45 -9.68
CA GLY A 157 -9.01 -9.33 -8.94
C GLY A 157 -9.12 -8.03 -8.12
N GLN A 158 -8.05 -7.63 -7.44
CA GLN A 158 -7.95 -6.37 -6.71
C GLN A 158 -8.18 -5.18 -7.66
N LEU A 159 -7.47 -5.15 -8.80
CA LEU A 159 -7.64 -4.12 -9.82
C LEU A 159 -9.08 -4.06 -10.36
N GLN A 160 -9.73 -5.21 -10.59
CA GLN A 160 -11.12 -5.24 -11.02
C GLN A 160 -12.05 -4.55 -10.01
N LEU A 161 -11.91 -4.84 -8.71
CA LEU A 161 -12.73 -4.21 -7.69
C LEU A 161 -12.42 -2.71 -7.51
N MET A 162 -11.15 -2.33 -7.61
CA MET A 162 -10.76 -0.91 -7.62
C MET A 162 -11.38 -0.16 -8.81
N ARG A 163 -11.36 -0.76 -10.01
CA ARG A 163 -12.03 -0.19 -11.19
C ARG A 163 -13.54 -0.06 -10.99
N ASN A 164 -14.19 -1.08 -10.43
CA ASN A 164 -15.60 -1.02 -10.11
C ASN A 164 -15.87 0.14 -9.15
N TYR A 165 -15.13 0.23 -8.04
CA TYR A 165 -15.29 1.30 -7.06
C TYR A 165 -15.12 2.70 -7.66
N VAL A 166 -14.08 2.91 -8.47
CA VAL A 166 -13.76 4.23 -9.01
C VAL A 166 -14.65 4.63 -10.17
N VAL A 167 -14.89 3.72 -11.12
CA VAL A 167 -15.44 4.03 -12.44
C VAL A 167 -16.91 3.62 -12.58
N SER A 168 -17.22 2.36 -12.27
CA SER A 168 -18.51 1.75 -12.61
C SER A 168 -19.55 1.87 -11.48
N GLY A 169 -19.10 1.96 -10.24
CA GLY A 169 -19.91 1.77 -9.03
C GLY A 169 -19.77 0.36 -8.45
N THR A 170 -20.21 0.20 -7.21
CA THR A 170 -20.10 -1.06 -6.48
C THR A 170 -21.41 -1.86 -6.48
N VAL A 171 -21.29 -3.18 -6.30
CA VAL A 171 -22.43 -4.11 -6.25
C VAL A 171 -22.64 -4.75 -4.88
N TYR A 172 -21.92 -4.34 -3.84
CA TYR A 172 -22.05 -4.89 -2.48
C TYR A 172 -23.48 -4.78 -1.95
N THR A 173 -24.02 -5.82 -1.33
CA THR A 173 -25.41 -5.81 -0.82
C THR A 173 -25.62 -4.84 0.35
N SER A 174 -24.56 -4.50 1.10
CA SER A 174 -24.62 -3.54 2.20
C SER A 174 -25.11 -2.16 1.74
N LYS A 175 -25.98 -1.54 2.54
CA LYS A 175 -26.49 -0.18 2.31
C LYS A 175 -25.47 0.91 2.67
N GLU A 176 -24.48 0.58 3.50
CA GLU A 176 -23.44 1.51 3.95
C GLU A 176 -22.38 1.74 2.86
N VAL A 177 -22.21 0.77 1.97
CA VAL A 177 -21.25 0.85 0.86
C VAL A 177 -21.82 1.75 -0.24
N PRO A 178 -21.05 2.74 -0.74
CA PRO A 178 -21.52 3.61 -1.79
C PRO A 178 -21.70 2.84 -3.09
N LYS A 179 -22.93 2.84 -3.61
CA LYS A 179 -23.26 2.26 -4.92
C LYS A 179 -22.72 3.07 -6.09
N PRO A 180 -22.85 4.42 -6.12
CA PRO A 180 -22.30 5.22 -7.20
C PRO A 180 -20.76 5.16 -7.22
N SER A 181 -20.19 5.24 -8.41
CA SER A 181 -18.74 5.29 -8.59
C SER A 181 -18.11 6.48 -7.87
N LEU A 182 -16.83 6.37 -7.47
CA LEU A 182 -16.10 7.49 -6.87
C LEU A 182 -16.13 8.73 -7.77
N LEU A 183 -15.96 8.57 -9.09
CA LEU A 183 -16.01 9.72 -10.00
C LEU A 183 -17.36 10.45 -9.93
N LYS A 184 -18.48 9.70 -9.92
CA LYS A 184 -19.81 10.29 -9.76
C LYS A 184 -19.95 11.00 -8.41
N ARG A 185 -19.45 10.37 -7.34
CA ARG A 185 -19.46 10.95 -5.98
C ARG A 185 -18.64 12.23 -5.88
N ILE A 186 -17.46 12.31 -6.50
CA ILE A 186 -16.67 13.55 -6.53
C ILE A 186 -17.43 14.63 -7.29
N HIS A 187 -17.99 14.30 -8.45
CA HIS A 187 -18.77 15.25 -9.26
C HIS A 187 -19.97 15.81 -8.51
N THR A 188 -20.70 14.98 -7.76
CA THR A 188 -21.86 15.39 -6.95
C THR A 188 -21.51 15.88 -5.54
N ARG A 189 -20.22 15.99 -5.20
CA ARG A 189 -19.72 16.40 -3.87
C ARG A 189 -20.23 15.51 -2.71
N GLN A 190 -20.28 14.20 -2.95
CA GLN A 190 -20.72 13.16 -2.02
C GLN A 190 -19.59 12.16 -1.71
N VAL A 191 -18.41 12.68 -1.34
CA VAL A 191 -17.27 11.85 -0.92
C VAL A 191 -17.25 11.77 0.59
N TYR A 192 -17.21 10.54 1.12
CA TYR A 192 -17.36 10.25 2.55
C TYR A 192 -16.16 9.48 3.14
N PHE A 193 -15.06 9.35 2.39
CA PHE A 193 -13.84 8.65 2.80
C PHE A 193 -14.09 7.21 3.27
N HIS A 194 -15.01 6.54 2.58
CA HIS A 194 -15.39 5.16 2.89
C HIS A 194 -14.28 4.17 2.56
N SER A 195 -13.48 4.47 1.53
CA SER A 195 -12.35 3.66 1.07
C SER A 195 -11.07 4.50 1.09
N TRP A 196 -9.93 3.84 1.30
CA TRP A 196 -8.61 4.41 1.10
C TRP A 196 -8.40 4.99 -0.32
N ILE A 197 -9.13 4.47 -1.32
CA ILE A 197 -9.06 4.95 -2.71
C ILE A 197 -9.58 6.39 -2.83
N ASP A 198 -10.52 6.80 -1.97
CA ASP A 198 -11.04 8.17 -1.95
C ASP A 198 -9.89 9.18 -1.71
N LEU A 199 -8.93 8.81 -0.86
CA LEU A 199 -7.80 9.66 -0.46
C LEU A 199 -6.90 10.02 -1.64
N PHE A 200 -6.70 9.10 -2.60
CA PHE A 200 -5.89 9.37 -3.79
C PHE A 200 -6.45 10.52 -4.65
N PHE A 201 -7.74 10.81 -4.56
CA PHE A 201 -8.38 11.89 -5.32
C PHE A 201 -8.58 13.17 -4.49
N THR A 202 -8.36 13.13 -3.18
CA THR A 202 -8.86 14.17 -2.26
C THR A 202 -7.84 14.70 -1.27
N GLU A 203 -6.87 13.88 -0.83
CA GLU A 203 -5.93 14.21 0.24
C GLU A 203 -4.48 14.11 -0.23
N ASP A 204 -3.59 14.93 0.32
CA ASP A 204 -2.17 14.86 0.01
C ASP A 204 -1.57 13.57 0.60
N ILE A 205 -0.91 12.75 -0.22
CA ILE A 205 -0.36 11.44 0.19
C ILE A 205 1.16 11.45 0.14
N HIS A 206 1.80 11.00 1.23
CA HIS A 206 3.24 10.81 1.33
C HIS A 206 3.59 9.31 1.30
N ILE A 207 4.31 8.89 0.25
CA ILE A 207 4.66 7.49 -0.02
C ILE A 207 6.14 7.23 0.31
N PHE A 208 6.42 6.29 1.21
CA PHE A 208 7.78 5.85 1.53
C PHE A 208 7.80 4.39 2.02
N GLY A 209 8.97 3.75 2.02
CA GLY A 209 9.08 2.32 2.38
C GLY A 209 8.47 1.35 1.37
N LEU A 210 7.87 1.88 0.30
CA LEU A 210 7.26 1.12 -0.79
C LEU A 210 8.14 1.21 -2.04
N SER A 211 8.57 0.06 -2.56
CA SER A 211 9.35 0.00 -3.81
C SER A 211 8.53 0.53 -4.98
N LEU A 212 7.22 0.27 -5.00
CA LEU A 212 6.30 0.62 -6.08
C LEU A 212 6.80 0.05 -7.41
N ASP A 213 7.11 -1.25 -7.38
CA ASP A 213 7.56 -2.00 -8.55
C ASP A 213 6.43 -2.07 -9.60
N PHE A 214 6.77 -2.31 -10.87
CA PHE A 214 5.81 -2.32 -11.97
C PHE A 214 4.77 -3.45 -11.86
N VAL A 215 5.02 -4.42 -10.99
CA VAL A 215 4.06 -5.49 -10.66
C VAL A 215 2.93 -5.05 -9.73
N GLU A 216 3.07 -3.92 -9.04
CA GLU A 216 2.00 -3.28 -8.23
C GLU A 216 0.97 -2.61 -9.15
N THR A 217 0.40 -3.40 -10.06
CA THR A 217 -0.40 -2.96 -11.22
C THR A 217 -1.66 -2.20 -10.81
N ASP A 218 -2.20 -2.50 -9.64
CA ASP A 218 -3.37 -1.86 -9.04
C ASP A 218 -3.08 -0.42 -8.57
N LEU A 219 -1.94 -0.21 -7.90
CA LEU A 219 -1.46 1.13 -7.53
C LEU A 219 -1.02 1.94 -8.75
N TRP A 220 -0.30 1.33 -9.69
CA TRP A 220 0.05 1.99 -10.96
C TRP A 220 -1.17 2.41 -11.75
N TRP A 221 -2.18 1.54 -11.82
CA TRP A 221 -3.45 1.87 -12.44
C TRP A 221 -4.13 3.05 -11.73
N LEU A 222 -4.16 3.06 -10.39
CA LEU A 222 -4.81 4.13 -9.63
C LEU A 222 -4.12 5.49 -9.84
N LEU A 223 -2.79 5.54 -9.74
CA LEU A 223 -1.99 6.74 -10.02
C LEU A 223 -2.23 7.24 -11.45
N THR A 224 -2.20 6.32 -12.42
CA THR A 224 -2.41 6.65 -13.83
C THR A 224 -3.81 7.13 -14.10
N TYR A 225 -4.82 6.45 -13.55
CA TYR A 225 -6.20 6.83 -13.76
C TYR A 225 -6.50 8.20 -13.13
N ARG A 226 -5.99 8.47 -11.93
CA ARG A 226 -6.03 9.77 -11.27
C ARG A 226 -5.39 10.87 -12.13
N ALA A 227 -4.17 10.67 -12.61
CA ALA A 227 -3.48 11.65 -13.47
C ALA A 227 -4.24 11.91 -14.78
N ARG A 228 -4.82 10.86 -15.39
CA ARG A 228 -5.68 11.01 -16.56
C ARG A 228 -6.96 11.79 -16.27
N GLN A 229 -7.57 11.66 -15.08
CA GLN A 229 -8.68 12.54 -14.69
C GLN A 229 -8.22 13.99 -14.59
N LYS A 230 -7.04 14.26 -14.03
CA LYS A 230 -6.49 15.62 -13.88
C LYS A 230 -6.16 16.30 -15.21
N PHE A 231 -5.49 15.60 -16.12
CA PHE A 231 -4.90 16.22 -17.31
C PHE A 231 -5.66 15.98 -18.61
N HIS A 232 -6.30 14.82 -18.76
CA HIS A 232 -6.88 14.38 -20.03
C HIS A 232 -8.41 14.43 -20.01
N HIS A 233 -9.06 13.63 -19.15
CA HIS A 233 -10.52 13.55 -19.14
C HIS A 233 -11.16 14.79 -18.51
N LYS A 234 -10.58 15.31 -17.40
CA LYS A 234 -11.10 16.46 -16.65
C LYS A 234 -12.56 16.30 -16.20
N ASN A 235 -13.02 15.05 -15.99
CA ASN A 235 -14.38 14.76 -15.55
C ASN A 235 -14.62 15.17 -14.08
N VAL A 236 -13.57 15.11 -13.25
CA VAL A 236 -13.61 15.43 -11.83
C VAL A 236 -12.38 16.25 -11.43
N PRO A 237 -12.49 17.14 -10.43
CA PRO A 237 -11.33 17.80 -9.85
C PRO A 237 -10.44 16.81 -9.11
N VAL A 238 -9.12 17.02 -9.20
CA VAL A 238 -8.09 16.29 -8.47
C VAL A 238 -7.12 17.33 -7.87
N PRO A 239 -7.46 17.91 -6.70
CA PRO A 239 -6.74 19.06 -6.16
C PRO A 239 -5.47 18.68 -5.38
N ASN A 240 -5.38 17.45 -4.91
CA ASN A 240 -4.31 16.97 -4.03
C ASN A 240 -2.98 16.75 -4.75
N LYS A 241 -1.93 16.52 -3.97
CA LYS A 241 -0.57 16.16 -4.41
C LYS A 241 -0.17 14.81 -3.84
N ILE A 242 0.64 14.08 -4.59
CA ILE A 242 1.24 12.83 -4.13
C ILE A 242 2.75 13.01 -4.12
N TYR A 243 3.39 12.55 -3.05
CA TYR A 243 4.82 12.65 -2.83
C TYR A 243 5.42 11.25 -2.73
N TYR A 244 6.50 10.98 -3.47
CA TYR A 244 7.24 9.73 -3.37
C TYR A 244 8.66 10.01 -2.88
N TYR A 245 9.01 9.44 -1.73
CA TYR A 245 10.32 9.61 -1.13
C TYR A 245 11.26 8.51 -1.58
N ILE A 246 12.50 8.87 -1.92
CA ILE A 246 13.53 7.91 -2.34
C ILE A 246 14.92 8.32 -1.81
N PRO A 247 15.80 7.38 -1.44
CA PRO A 247 17.22 7.67 -1.22
C PRO A 247 17.90 8.24 -2.47
N ASN A 248 18.77 9.24 -2.31
CA ASN A 248 19.53 9.84 -3.42
C ASN A 248 20.26 8.78 -4.28
N ASP A 249 20.86 7.78 -3.63
CA ASP A 249 21.66 6.75 -4.29
C ASP A 249 20.83 5.83 -5.21
N TYR A 250 19.52 5.72 -4.99
CA TYR A 250 18.62 4.93 -5.83
C TYR A 250 17.97 5.72 -6.96
N VAL A 251 18.19 7.04 -7.04
CA VAL A 251 17.64 7.86 -8.13
C VAL A 251 18.13 7.39 -9.51
N PRO A 252 19.44 7.11 -9.74
CA PRO A 252 19.92 6.67 -11.04
C PRO A 252 19.33 5.32 -11.47
N SER A 253 19.32 4.32 -10.59
CA SER A 253 18.80 2.98 -10.88
C SER A 253 17.27 2.95 -11.01
N SER A 254 16.57 3.91 -10.39
CA SER A 254 15.10 4.02 -10.45
C SER A 254 14.60 4.93 -11.57
N LYS A 255 15.47 5.40 -12.49
CA LYS A 255 15.14 6.45 -13.47
C LYS A 255 13.79 6.24 -14.17
N TYR A 256 13.53 5.06 -14.74
CA TYR A 256 12.30 4.81 -15.48
C TYR A 256 11.05 4.87 -14.60
N LYS A 257 11.12 4.32 -13.37
CA LYS A 257 10.04 4.45 -12.39
C LYS A 257 9.79 5.91 -12.03
N LEU A 258 10.84 6.69 -11.79
CA LEU A 258 10.71 8.09 -11.42
C LEU A 258 10.15 8.94 -12.56
N ASP A 259 10.50 8.66 -13.82
CA ASP A 259 9.92 9.32 -14.98
C ASP A 259 8.42 9.04 -15.09
N LEU A 260 8.00 7.78 -14.88
CA LEU A 260 6.59 7.38 -14.85
C LEU A 260 5.84 8.02 -13.69
N LEU A 261 6.43 8.10 -12.49
CA LEU A 261 5.82 8.78 -11.35
C LEU A 261 5.58 10.27 -11.66
N LYS A 262 6.57 10.97 -12.22
CA LYS A 262 6.43 12.38 -12.61
C LYS A 262 5.34 12.57 -13.67
N ALA A 263 5.26 11.69 -14.66
CA ALA A 263 4.19 11.71 -15.66
C ALA A 263 2.79 11.51 -15.04
N ASN A 264 2.72 10.80 -13.90
CA ASN A 264 1.51 10.58 -13.12
C ASN A 264 1.27 11.63 -12.02
N ASP A 265 1.87 12.83 -12.14
CA ASP A 265 1.68 13.94 -11.19
C ASP A 265 2.17 13.64 -9.77
N VAL A 266 3.14 12.74 -9.63
CA VAL A 266 3.79 12.43 -8.35
C VAL A 266 5.07 13.25 -8.22
N THR A 267 5.17 14.00 -7.13
CA THR A 267 6.37 14.77 -6.77
C THR A 267 7.39 13.84 -6.12
N VAL A 268 8.56 13.68 -6.76
CA VAL A 268 9.65 12.87 -6.22
C VAL A 268 10.49 13.72 -5.28
N ILE A 269 10.69 13.25 -4.04
CA ILE A 269 11.56 13.86 -3.04
C ILE A 269 12.72 12.90 -2.80
N SER A 270 13.93 13.30 -3.18
CA SER A 270 15.13 12.53 -2.90
C SER A 270 15.85 13.09 -1.66
N LEU A 271 16.26 12.21 -0.75
CA LEU A 271 16.96 12.58 0.49
C LEU A 271 18.25 11.78 0.64
N PRO A 272 19.28 12.33 1.33
CA PRO A 272 20.45 11.54 1.74
C PRO A 272 20.03 10.35 2.61
N ALA A 273 20.71 9.23 2.44
CA ALA A 273 20.45 8.00 3.21
C ALA A 273 21.77 7.36 3.65
N PRO A 274 22.49 7.94 4.64
CA PRO A 274 23.73 7.35 5.17
C PRO A 274 23.52 5.91 5.64
N ASP A 275 22.35 5.67 6.24
CA ASP A 275 21.81 4.37 6.57
C ASP A 275 20.28 4.42 6.51
N LYS A 276 19.65 3.25 6.61
CA LYS A 276 18.20 3.11 6.47
C LYS A 276 17.42 3.79 7.60
N ALA A 277 17.91 3.72 8.84
CA ALA A 277 17.23 4.35 9.97
C ALA A 277 17.24 5.88 9.80
N THR A 278 18.43 6.46 9.59
CA THR A 278 18.62 7.90 9.37
C THR A 278 17.77 8.42 8.21
N TYR A 279 17.65 7.65 7.12
CA TYR A 279 16.78 8.00 6.00
C TYR A 279 15.32 8.16 6.42
N TYR A 280 14.73 7.18 7.10
CA TYR A 280 13.33 7.26 7.52
C TYR A 280 13.12 8.30 8.64
N GLU A 281 14.08 8.48 9.54
CA GLU A 281 14.04 9.57 10.54
C GLU A 281 13.95 10.94 9.86
N SER A 282 14.72 11.16 8.80
CA SER A 282 14.69 12.44 8.05
C SER A 282 13.31 12.72 7.43
N ILE A 283 12.63 11.69 6.92
CA ILE A 283 11.26 11.81 6.38
C ILE A 283 10.30 12.18 7.51
N VAL A 284 10.35 11.45 8.62
CA VAL A 284 9.46 11.69 9.78
C VAL A 284 9.65 13.12 10.31
N GLN A 285 10.90 13.57 10.45
CA GLN A 285 11.22 14.95 10.88
C GLN A 285 10.67 15.99 9.89
N LEU A 286 10.85 15.78 8.59
CA LEU A 286 10.32 16.68 7.56
C LEU A 286 8.79 16.78 7.61
N LEU A 287 8.10 15.66 7.82
CA LEU A 287 6.63 15.61 7.90
C LEU A 287 6.09 16.22 9.20
N GLY A 288 6.84 16.08 10.31
CA GLY A 288 6.52 16.61 11.63
C GLY A 288 6.89 18.08 11.83
N ALA A 289 7.71 18.66 10.97
CA ALA A 289 8.03 20.08 11.01
C ALA A 289 6.73 20.92 10.88
N PRO A 290 6.52 21.94 11.73
CA PRO A 290 5.46 22.91 11.52
C PRO A 290 5.61 23.46 10.11
N SER A 291 4.56 23.39 9.28
CA SER A 291 4.56 24.02 7.98
C SER A 291 5.03 25.45 8.17
N GLN A 292 6.19 25.82 7.63
CA GLN A 292 6.65 27.21 7.68
C GLN A 292 5.53 28.03 7.08
N ILE A 293 4.84 28.79 7.94
CA ILE A 293 3.83 29.73 7.52
C ILE A 293 4.61 30.80 6.78
N VAL A 294 4.67 30.70 5.45
CA VAL A 294 5.08 31.82 4.61
C VAL A 294 3.93 32.82 4.67
N TYR A 295 3.89 33.62 5.74
CA TYR A 295 3.26 34.92 5.70
C TYR A 295 4.13 35.78 4.78
N HIS A 296 3.75 35.81 3.50
CA HIS A 296 4.03 36.97 2.66
C HIS A 296 2.70 37.67 2.37
N GLY A 297 2.09 38.16 3.45
CA GLY A 297 1.47 39.49 3.47
C GLY A 297 2.34 40.32 4.42
N SER A 298 2.76 41.54 4.11
CA SER A 298 1.91 42.61 3.61
C SER A 298 2.76 43.76 3.05
N ILE A 299 2.26 44.33 1.95
CA ILE A 299 2.13 45.78 1.70
C ILE A 299 3.42 46.62 1.66
N SER A 300 3.81 47.00 0.44
CA SER A 300 3.57 48.35 -0.08
C SER A 300 3.47 48.31 -1.60
#